data_AF-A0A2G2ZWX9-F1
#
_entry.id   AF-A0A2G2ZWX9-F1
#
_cell.length_a   1.000
_cell.length_b   1.000
_cell.length_c   1.000
_cell.angle_alpha   90.00
_cell.angle_beta   90.00
_cell.angle_gamma   90.00
#
_symmetry.space_group_name_H-M   'P 1'
#
loop_
_entity.id
_entity.type
_entity.pdbx_description
1 polymer ?
#
loop_
_entity_poly.entity_id
_entity_poly.type
_entity_poly.pdbx_seq_one_letter_code
_entity_poly.pdbx_strand_id
1 'polypeptide(L)'
;MAKQGLEVKFKEYDTLLNECINQMAIREGQRVHAHMIKTHYQAPVYLRTRLIVFYIKCVLLDDARWVLMKCLKGMLFLGLPSFLGTAPNEFTFATVLASCTSAIGFHFGRQIHCLLVKSPFESHVYVGSSLLDMYAKAGKIHQARHVFDNLPKRDVVSSQATLNRDCLKRH
;
A
#
# COMPACT_ATOMS: atom_id res chain seq x y z
N MET A 1 -24.89 -8.11 20.19
CA MET A 1 -24.66 -9.29 19.32
C MET A 1 -23.96 -8.93 18.00
N ALA A 2 -24.39 -7.91 17.25
CA ALA A 2 -23.76 -7.56 15.95
C ALA A 2 -22.27 -7.16 16.02
N LYS A 3 -21.83 -6.40 17.05
CA LYS A 3 -20.42 -6.00 17.22
C LYS A 3 -19.47 -7.19 17.44
N GLN A 4 -19.92 -8.18 18.20
CA GLN A 4 -19.15 -9.38 18.52
C GLN A 4 -18.97 -10.26 17.27
N GLY A 5 -20.01 -10.37 16.43
CA GLY A 5 -19.90 -11.06 15.13
C GLY A 5 -18.97 -10.36 14.14
N LEU A 6 -18.89 -9.02 14.16
CA LEU A 6 -17.94 -8.28 13.32
C LEU A 6 -16.49 -8.46 13.80
N GLU A 7 -16.27 -8.46 15.11
CA GLU A 7 -14.95 -8.67 15.71
C GLU A 7 -14.41 -10.09 15.46
N VAL A 8 -15.28 -11.10 15.51
CA VAL A 8 -14.93 -12.49 15.16
C VAL A 8 -14.51 -12.59 13.69
N LYS A 9 -15.29 -12.00 12.77
CA LYS A 9 -14.93 -11.94 11.33
C LYS A 9 -13.60 -11.24 11.08
N PHE A 10 -13.30 -10.17 11.82
CA PHE A 10 -12.01 -9.50 11.71
C PHE A 10 -10.84 -10.42 12.10
N LYS A 11 -10.93 -11.10 13.26
CA LYS A 11 -9.88 -12.00 13.75
C LYS A 11 -9.67 -13.20 12.83
N GLU A 12 -10.75 -13.76 12.29
CA GLU A 12 -10.68 -14.84 11.30
C GLU A 12 -9.94 -14.40 10.03
N TYR A 13 -10.36 -13.29 9.40
CA TYR A 13 -9.69 -12.80 8.20
C TYR A 13 -8.24 -12.42 8.45
N ASP A 14 -7.93 -11.82 9.61
CA ASP A 14 -6.56 -11.43 9.93
C ASP A 14 -5.61 -12.64 10.07
N THR A 15 -6.10 -13.70 10.70
CA THR A 15 -5.38 -14.96 10.89
C THR A 15 -5.15 -15.65 9.54
N LEU A 16 -6.20 -15.77 8.72
CA LEU A 16 -6.11 -16.36 7.38
C LEU A 16 -5.14 -15.59 6.49
N LEU A 17 -5.19 -14.25 6.51
CA LEU A 17 -4.25 -13.43 5.74
C LEU A 17 -2.80 -13.57 6.24
N ASN A 18 -2.57 -13.70 7.55
CA ASN A 18 -1.23 -13.96 8.11
C ASN A 18 -0.67 -15.29 7.59
N GLU A 19 -1.49 -16.34 7.63
CA GLU A 19 -1.10 -17.65 7.13
C GLU A 19 -0.84 -17.64 5.62
N CYS A 20 -1.70 -16.96 4.85
CA CYS A 20 -1.51 -16.78 3.41
C CYS A 20 -0.20 -16.07 3.08
N ILE A 21 0.16 -15.03 3.85
CA ILE A 21 1.43 -14.29 3.68
C ILE A 21 2.64 -15.20 3.98
N ASN A 22 2.55 -16.08 4.97
CA ASN A 22 3.64 -16.98 5.35
C ASN A 22 3.82 -18.14 4.37
N GLN A 23 2.72 -18.72 3.88
CA GLN A 23 2.73 -19.89 3.00
C GLN A 23 2.68 -19.54 1.50
N MET A 24 2.57 -18.25 1.15
CA MET A 24 2.34 -17.77 -0.23
C MET A 24 1.12 -18.45 -0.89
N ALA A 25 0.09 -18.74 -0.09
CA ALA A 25 -1.10 -19.47 -0.51
C ALA A 25 -2.07 -18.57 -1.32
N ILE A 26 -1.78 -18.39 -2.61
CA ILE A 26 -2.52 -17.50 -3.53
C ILE A 26 -4.03 -17.81 -3.54
N ARG A 27 -4.40 -19.10 -3.62
CA ARG A 27 -5.79 -19.53 -3.75
C ARG A 27 -6.61 -19.19 -2.51
N GLU A 28 -6.03 -19.34 -1.33
CA GLU A 28 -6.71 -19.03 -0.07
C GLU A 28 -6.89 -17.53 0.13
N GLY A 29 -5.89 -16.72 -0.21
CA GLY A 29 -6.04 -15.26 -0.19
C GLY A 29 -7.12 -14.74 -1.14
N GLN A 30 -7.23 -15.31 -2.35
CA GLN A 30 -8.31 -14.99 -3.29
C GLN A 30 -9.68 -15.44 -2.79
N ARG A 31 -9.78 -16.61 -2.13
CA ARG A 31 -11.02 -17.08 -1.49
C ARG A 31 -11.47 -16.14 -0.38
N VAL A 32 -10.55 -15.71 0.48
CA VAL A 32 -10.84 -14.73 1.54
C VAL A 32 -11.35 -13.43 0.93
N HIS A 33 -10.66 -12.89 -0.08
CA HIS A 33 -11.09 -11.67 -0.76
C HIS A 33 -12.47 -11.81 -1.43
N ALA A 34 -12.70 -12.89 -2.17
CA ALA A 34 -14.00 -13.15 -2.79
C ALA A 34 -15.12 -13.29 -1.77
N HIS A 35 -14.85 -13.93 -0.63
CA HIS A 35 -15.81 -14.08 0.46
C HIS A 35 -16.13 -12.73 1.14
N MET A 36 -15.13 -11.87 1.34
CA MET A 36 -15.33 -10.51 1.85
C MET A 36 -16.20 -9.66 0.91
N ILE A 37 -16.03 -9.81 -0.41
CA ILE A 37 -16.86 -9.13 -1.41
C ILE A 37 -18.30 -9.67 -1.35
N LYS A 38 -18.47 -11.00 -1.38
CA LYS A 38 -19.79 -11.66 -1.39
C LYS A 38 -20.61 -11.34 -0.14
N THR A 39 -19.95 -11.21 1.01
CA THR A 39 -20.60 -10.88 2.29
C THR A 39 -20.81 -9.39 2.50
N HIS A 40 -20.41 -8.55 1.53
CA HIS A 40 -20.39 -7.08 1.65
C HIS A 40 -19.67 -6.60 2.92
N TYR A 41 -18.65 -7.34 3.35
CA TYR A 41 -17.93 -7.03 4.57
C TYR A 41 -17.13 -5.73 4.39
N GLN A 42 -17.51 -4.70 5.15
CA GLN A 42 -16.84 -3.41 5.13
C GLN A 42 -15.55 -3.48 5.95
N ALA A 43 -14.50 -4.02 5.32
CA ALA A 43 -13.23 -4.24 6.01
C ALA A 43 -12.58 -2.92 6.44
N PRO A 44 -11.96 -2.86 7.65
CA PRO A 44 -11.17 -1.72 8.10
C PRO A 44 -9.91 -1.54 7.23
N VAL A 45 -9.33 -0.33 7.25
CA VAL A 45 -8.14 0.04 6.47
C VAL A 45 -7.00 -0.96 6.64
N TYR A 46 -6.81 -1.46 7.86
CA TYR A 46 -5.76 -2.43 8.20
C TYR A 46 -5.87 -3.73 7.39
N LEU A 47 -7.03 -4.40 7.41
CA LEU A 47 -7.22 -5.65 6.66
C LEU A 47 -7.06 -5.45 5.16
N ARG A 48 -7.54 -4.31 4.62
CA ARG A 48 -7.36 -3.98 3.20
C ARG A 48 -5.90 -3.75 2.84
N THR A 49 -5.18 -3.00 3.68
CA THR A 49 -3.74 -2.75 3.48
C THR A 49 -2.98 -4.07 3.46
N ARG A 50 -3.30 -5.00 4.38
CA ARG A 50 -2.71 -6.34 4.41
C ARG A 50 -3.04 -7.16 3.17
N LEU A 51 -4.28 -7.11 2.70
CA LEU A 51 -4.69 -7.79 1.47
C LEU A 51 -3.94 -7.24 0.24
N ILE A 52 -3.75 -5.93 0.14
CA ILE A 52 -2.97 -5.30 -0.94
C ILE A 52 -1.50 -5.76 -0.87
N VAL A 53 -0.89 -5.76 0.32
CA VAL A 53 0.49 -6.23 0.52
C VAL A 53 0.64 -7.71 0.15
N PHE A 54 -0.32 -8.56 0.53
CA PHE A 54 -0.37 -9.96 0.12
C PHE A 54 -0.38 -10.09 -1.40
N TYR A 55 -1.25 -9.36 -2.09
CA TYR A 55 -1.32 -9.40 -3.55
C TYR A 55 -0.05 -8.89 -4.24
N ILE A 56 0.60 -7.84 -3.71
CA ILE A 56 1.90 -7.40 -4.21
C ILE A 56 2.96 -8.50 -4.06
N LYS A 57 3.03 -9.14 -2.89
CA LYS A 57 3.97 -10.23 -2.64
C LYS A 57 3.74 -11.42 -3.58
N CYS A 58 2.47 -11.77 -3.82
CA CYS A 58 2.06 -12.82 -4.74
C CYS A 58 2.11 -12.43 -6.22
N VAL A 59 2.58 -11.22 -6.56
CA VAL A 59 2.69 -10.71 -7.94
C VAL A 59 1.32 -10.59 -8.66
N LEU A 60 0.22 -10.58 -7.90
CA LEU A 60 -1.14 -10.39 -8.40
C LEU A 60 -1.51 -8.90 -8.42
N LEU A 61 -0.83 -8.16 -9.30
CA LEU A 61 -0.94 -6.69 -9.34
C LEU A 61 -2.33 -6.20 -9.76
N ASP A 62 -3.09 -6.97 -10.54
CA ASP A 62 -4.44 -6.61 -10.93
C ASP A 62 -5.42 -6.67 -9.75
N ASP A 63 -5.31 -7.68 -8.89
CA ASP A 63 -6.10 -7.79 -7.66
C ASP A 63 -5.73 -6.68 -6.68
N ALA A 64 -4.43 -6.43 -6.49
CA ALA A 64 -3.93 -5.32 -5.65
C ALA A 64 -4.47 -3.96 -6.15
N ARG A 65 -4.40 -3.74 -7.47
CA ARG A 65 -4.93 -2.54 -8.12
C ARG A 65 -6.43 -2.42 -7.91
N TRP A 66 -7.18 -3.51 -8.08
CA TRP A 66 -8.63 -3.50 -7.92
C TRP A 66 -9.03 -3.12 -6.49
N VAL A 67 -8.38 -3.68 -5.48
CA VAL A 67 -8.66 -3.35 -4.06
C VAL A 67 -8.37 -1.88 -3.79
N LEU A 68 -7.22 -1.37 -4.24
CA LEU A 68 -6.83 0.02 -4.05
C LEU A 68 -7.78 0.98 -4.81
N MET A 69 -8.08 0.68 -6.07
CA MET A 69 -8.99 1.46 -6.92
C MET A 69 -10.42 1.44 -6.41
N LYS A 70 -10.91 0.33 -5.87
CA LYS A 70 -12.24 0.26 -5.24
C LYS A 70 -12.31 1.18 -4.02
N CYS A 71 -11.25 1.23 -3.21
CA CYS A 71 -11.17 2.15 -2.07
C CYS A 71 -11.13 3.62 -2.51
N LEU A 72 -10.46 3.93 -3.62
CA LEU A 72 -10.31 5.31 -4.13
C LEU A 72 -11.50 5.79 -4.98
N LYS A 73 -12.09 4.94 -5.82
CA LYS A 73 -13.29 5.31 -6.60
C LYS A 73 -14.50 5.55 -5.70
N GLY A 74 -14.58 4.89 -4.53
CA GLY A 74 -15.54 5.23 -3.49
C GLY A 74 -15.43 6.69 -3.01
N MET A 75 -14.24 7.29 -3.10
CA MET A 75 -13.98 8.70 -2.76
C MET A 75 -14.38 9.67 -3.88
N LEU A 76 -14.28 9.25 -5.15
CA LEU A 76 -14.42 10.16 -6.30
C LEU A 76 -15.82 10.19 -6.94
N PHE A 77 -16.57 9.08 -6.90
CA PHE A 77 -17.79 8.93 -7.73
C PHE A 77 -19.10 9.26 -7.00
N LEU A 78 -19.09 9.34 -5.66
CA LEU A 78 -20.33 9.42 -4.88
C LEU A 78 -20.55 10.75 -4.15
N GLY A 79 -19.57 11.66 -4.09
CA GLY A 79 -19.69 12.92 -3.33
C GLY A 79 -20.06 12.74 -1.85
N LEU A 80 -20.05 11.50 -1.34
CA LEU A 80 -20.46 11.15 0.01
C LEU A 80 -19.26 11.31 0.95
N PRO A 81 -19.39 12.10 2.03
CA PRO A 81 -18.34 12.21 3.01
C PRO A 81 -18.14 10.84 3.66
N SER A 82 -16.92 10.33 3.57
CA SER A 82 -16.38 9.28 4.43
C SER A 82 -17.38 8.17 4.81
N PHE A 83 -17.40 7.05 4.07
CA PHE A 83 -17.79 5.79 4.68
C PHE A 83 -16.72 5.40 5.72
N LEU A 84 -16.85 6.03 6.90
CA LEU A 84 -16.37 5.67 8.22
C LEU A 84 -15.10 4.80 8.23
N GLY A 85 -13.92 5.43 8.20
CA GLY A 85 -12.65 4.74 8.49
C GLY A 85 -12.27 3.62 7.52
N THR A 86 -12.61 3.75 6.23
CA THR A 86 -12.26 2.76 5.20
C THR A 86 -11.45 3.29 4.02
N ALA A 87 -11.14 4.59 4.00
CA ALA A 87 -10.30 5.20 2.99
C ALA A 87 -8.81 4.83 3.20
N PRO A 88 -8.02 4.69 2.12
CA PRO A 88 -6.57 4.57 2.23
C PRO A 88 -6.00 5.84 2.88
N ASN A 89 -5.05 5.66 3.78
CA ASN A 89 -4.33 6.75 4.42
C ASN A 89 -2.85 6.73 4.00
N GLU A 90 -2.07 7.69 4.48
CA GLU A 90 -0.62 7.80 4.27
C GLU A 90 0.12 6.51 4.63
N PHE A 91 -0.32 5.81 5.69
CA PHE A 91 0.28 4.54 6.12
C PHE A 91 -0.01 3.41 5.13
N THR A 92 -1.21 3.37 4.54
CA THR A 92 -1.54 2.42 3.46
C THR A 92 -0.58 2.61 2.29
N PHE A 93 -0.44 3.84 1.80
CA PHE A 93 0.45 4.12 0.66
C PHE A 93 1.91 3.83 0.99
N ALA A 94 2.38 4.25 2.16
CA ALA A 94 3.74 4.00 2.61
C ALA A 94 4.06 2.50 2.70
N THR A 95 3.14 1.69 3.25
CA THR A 95 3.31 0.24 3.40
C THR A 95 3.29 -0.49 2.05
N VAL A 96 2.37 -0.09 1.16
CA VAL A 96 2.22 -0.65 -0.18
C VAL A 96 3.48 -0.37 -1.00
N LEU A 97 3.99 0.86 -0.97
CA LEU A 97 5.24 1.26 -1.63
C LEU A 97 6.46 0.53 -1.06
N ALA A 98 6.56 0.39 0.27
CA ALA A 98 7.62 -0.37 0.92
C ALA A 98 7.61 -1.86 0.53
N SER A 99 6.45 -2.40 0.15
CA SER A 99 6.28 -3.78 -0.32
C SER A 99 6.61 -3.95 -1.81
N CYS A 100 6.78 -2.86 -2.56
CA CYS A 100 7.12 -2.86 -3.98
C CYS A 100 8.64 -3.03 -4.22
N THR A 101 9.26 -4.04 -3.61
CA THR A 101 10.72 -4.26 -3.68
C THR A 101 11.15 -5.09 -4.90
N SER A 102 10.25 -5.88 -5.49
CA SER A 102 10.54 -6.68 -6.68
C SER A 102 10.46 -5.84 -7.97
N ALA A 103 11.08 -6.29 -9.06
CA ALA A 103 11.02 -5.60 -10.36
C ALA A 103 9.57 -5.41 -10.85
N ILE A 104 8.72 -6.41 -10.63
CA ILE A 104 7.29 -6.34 -10.97
C ILE A 104 6.56 -5.40 -10.00
N GLY A 105 6.87 -5.48 -8.70
CA GLY A 105 6.37 -4.55 -7.69
C GLY A 105 6.71 -3.08 -7.99
N PHE A 106 7.89 -2.81 -8.55
CA PHE A 106 8.29 -1.46 -8.94
C PHE A 106 7.36 -0.83 -10.00
N HIS A 107 6.90 -1.61 -10.99
CA HIS A 107 5.92 -1.11 -11.96
C HIS A 107 4.58 -0.74 -11.31
N PHE A 108 4.17 -1.50 -10.29
CA PHE A 108 2.98 -1.18 -9.51
C PHE A 108 3.19 0.07 -8.65
N GLY A 109 4.33 0.17 -7.96
CA GLY A 109 4.69 1.34 -7.18
C GLY A 109 4.76 2.63 -8.02
N ARG A 110 5.24 2.56 -9.27
CA ARG A 110 5.15 3.69 -10.22
C ARG A 110 3.72 4.11 -10.55
N GLN A 111 2.82 3.15 -10.76
CA GLN A 111 1.40 3.46 -11.00
C GLN A 111 0.78 4.15 -9.78
N ILE A 112 1.13 3.69 -8.57
CA ILE A 112 0.71 4.34 -7.33
C ILE A 112 1.30 5.74 -7.21
N HIS A 113 2.58 5.94 -7.55
CA HIS A 113 3.18 7.28 -7.55
C HIS A 113 2.42 8.23 -8.48
N CYS A 114 2.09 7.82 -9.71
CA CYS A 114 1.27 8.64 -10.62
C CYS A 114 -0.11 9.02 -10.06
N LEU A 115 -0.70 8.13 -9.26
CA LEU A 115 -1.96 8.39 -8.56
C LEU A 115 -1.78 9.38 -7.41
N LEU A 116 -0.66 9.24 -6.67
CA LEU A 116 -0.34 10.07 -5.52
C LEU A 116 -0.06 11.52 -5.90
N VAL A 117 0.57 11.77 -7.05
CA VAL A 117 0.83 13.12 -7.60
C VAL A 117 -0.44 13.96 -7.76
N LYS A 118 -1.61 13.31 -7.89
CA LYS A 118 -2.91 14.01 -7.99
C LYS A 118 -3.68 14.03 -6.66
N SER A 119 -3.04 13.65 -5.56
CA SER A 119 -3.66 13.43 -4.26
C SER A 119 -2.99 14.29 -3.18
N PRO A 120 -3.66 14.57 -2.06
CA PRO A 120 -3.04 15.30 -0.94
C PRO A 120 -1.90 14.53 -0.26
N PHE A 121 -1.65 13.28 -0.65
CA PHE A 121 -0.63 12.43 -0.05
C PHE A 121 0.77 12.60 -0.69
N GLU A 122 0.91 13.30 -1.81
CA GLU A 122 2.21 13.52 -2.47
C GLU A 122 3.23 14.21 -1.55
N SER A 123 2.80 15.23 -0.82
CA SER A 123 3.64 16.01 0.10
C SER A 123 3.77 15.37 1.49
N HIS A 124 3.20 14.17 1.70
CA HIS A 124 3.23 13.51 3.00
C HIS A 124 4.58 12.83 3.24
N VAL A 125 5.26 13.18 4.33
CA VAL A 125 6.64 12.73 4.64
C VAL A 125 6.79 11.21 4.62
N TYR A 126 5.85 10.47 5.24
CA TYR A 126 5.86 9.01 5.23
C TYR A 126 5.74 8.41 3.82
N VAL A 127 4.89 8.99 2.96
CA VAL A 127 4.67 8.51 1.60
C VAL A 127 5.89 8.80 0.74
N GLY A 128 6.43 10.01 0.83
CA GLY A 128 7.66 10.39 0.12
C GLY A 128 8.88 9.60 0.56
N SER A 129 9.01 9.29 1.85
CA SER A 129 10.08 8.42 2.36
C SER A 129 10.01 7.02 1.76
N SER A 130 8.81 6.42 1.68
CA SER A 130 8.62 5.12 1.03
C SER A 130 8.84 5.17 -0.49
N LEU A 131 8.44 6.25 -1.16
CA LEU A 131 8.73 6.45 -2.59
C LEU A 131 10.24 6.54 -2.85
N LEU A 132 10.95 7.28 -1.99
CA LEU A 132 12.39 7.44 -2.07
C LEU A 132 13.12 6.11 -1.88
N ASP A 133 12.75 5.33 -0.86
CA ASP A 133 13.28 3.99 -0.62
C ASP A 133 13.01 3.04 -1.79
N MET A 134 11.79 3.06 -2.35
CA MET A 134 11.43 2.25 -3.51
C MET A 134 12.28 2.60 -4.74
N TYR A 135 12.41 3.90 -5.06
CA TYR A 135 13.22 4.34 -6.20
C TYR A 135 14.72 4.08 -5.99
N ALA A 136 15.23 4.26 -4.77
CA ALA A 136 16.63 3.96 -4.43
C ALA A 136 16.93 2.46 -4.60
N LYS A 137 16.08 1.57 -4.07
CA LYS A 137 16.23 0.11 -4.21
C LYS A 137 16.21 -0.34 -5.68
N ALA A 138 15.38 0.30 -6.50
CA ALA A 138 15.31 0.09 -7.94
C ALA A 138 16.47 0.73 -8.74
N GLY A 139 17.42 1.41 -8.09
CA GLY A 139 18.54 2.10 -8.73
C GLY A 139 18.15 3.33 -9.54
N LYS A 140 16.95 3.89 -9.28
CA LYS A 140 16.36 5.01 -10.01
C LYS A 140 16.61 6.33 -9.26
N ILE A 141 17.89 6.70 -9.19
CA ILE A 141 18.40 7.80 -8.35
C ILE A 141 17.82 9.16 -8.76
N HIS A 142 17.64 9.43 -10.06
CA HIS A 142 17.04 10.68 -10.53
C HIS A 142 15.59 10.85 -10.05
N GLN A 143 14.82 9.77 -10.11
CA GLN A 143 13.44 9.75 -9.63
C GLN A 143 13.37 9.88 -8.10
N ALA A 144 14.28 9.20 -7.39
CA ALA A 144 14.39 9.33 -5.92
C ALA A 144 14.71 10.78 -5.51
N ARG A 145 15.60 11.46 -6.24
CA ARG A 145 15.92 12.87 -6.01
C ARG A 145 14.74 13.79 -6.30
N HIS A 146 14.02 13.58 -7.39
CA HIS A 146 12.81 14.35 -7.68
C HIS A 146 11.77 14.23 -6.56
N VAL A 147 11.55 13.03 -6.03
CA VAL A 147 10.66 12.84 -4.87
C VAL A 147 11.17 13.61 -3.65
N PHE A 148 12.47 13.52 -3.37
CA PHE A 148 13.10 14.23 -2.26
C PHE A 148 12.93 15.75 -2.34
N ASP A 149 13.14 16.34 -3.53
CA ASP A 149 13.06 17.78 -3.74
C ASP A 149 11.62 18.31 -3.54
N ASN A 150 10.61 17.46 -3.71
CA ASN A 150 9.20 17.80 -3.50
C ASN A 150 8.72 17.56 -2.06
N LEU A 151 9.54 16.95 -1.18
CA LEU A 151 9.16 16.75 0.21
C LEU A 151 9.33 18.03 1.05
N PRO A 152 8.41 18.32 2.00
CA PRO A 152 8.60 19.44 2.90
C PRO A 152 9.87 19.24 3.74
N LYS A 153 10.68 20.30 3.84
CA LYS A 153 12.04 20.38 4.42
C LYS A 153 12.26 19.86 5.86
N ARG A 154 11.31 19.20 6.52
CA ARG A 154 11.39 18.93 7.97
C ARG A 154 12.09 17.63 8.38
N ASP A 155 12.24 16.61 7.53
CA ASP A 155 12.88 15.32 7.93
C ASP A 155 14.00 14.84 6.99
N VAL A 156 14.70 15.81 6.41
CA VAL A 156 15.78 15.63 5.42
C VAL A 156 16.93 14.75 5.93
N VAL A 157 17.15 14.69 7.25
CA VAL A 157 18.30 14.01 7.87
C VAL A 157 18.20 12.48 7.77
N SER A 158 17.00 11.90 7.81
CA SER A 158 16.82 10.44 7.74
C SER A 158 16.91 9.90 6.31
N SER A 159 16.32 10.60 5.34
CA SER A 159 16.30 10.19 3.92
C SER A 159 17.64 10.40 3.20
N GLN A 160 18.42 11.40 3.61
CA GLN A 160 19.74 11.65 3.04
C GLN A 160 20.76 10.57 3.44
N ALA A 161 20.60 9.98 4.63
CA ALA A 161 21.40 8.85 5.08
C ALA A 161 21.13 7.58 4.26
N THR A 162 19.89 7.33 3.83
CA THR A 162 19.52 6.18 2.99
C THR A 162 20.03 6.33 1.56
N LEU A 163 19.87 7.51 0.94
CA LEU A 163 20.42 7.79 -0.40
C LEU A 163 21.95 7.63 -0.43
N ASN A 164 22.65 8.15 0.58
CA ASN A 164 24.11 8.06 0.63
C ASN A 164 24.61 6.64 0.97
N ARG A 165 23.91 5.89 1.83
CA ARG A 165 24.32 4.52 2.19
C ARG A 165 24.16 3.52 1.05
N ASP A 166 23.08 3.60 0.26
CA ASP A 166 22.83 2.64 -0.82
C ASP A 166 23.68 2.92 -2.07
N CYS A 167 24.02 4.18 -2.34
CA CYS A 167 24.97 4.55 -3.39
C CYS A 167 26.39 4.02 -3.13
N LEU A 168 26.82 3.88 -1.86
CA LEU A 168 28.17 3.38 -1.53
C LEU A 168 28.32 1.86 -1.57
N LYS A 169 27.23 1.09 -1.65
CA LYS A 169 27.29 -0.39 -1.61
C LYS A 169 27.17 -1.08 -2.98
N ARG A 170 27.07 -0.32 -4.08
CA ARG A 170 26.93 -0.86 -5.45
C ARG A 170 28.08 -0.44 -6.38
N HIS A 171 29.29 -0.28 -5.84
CA HIS A 171 30.53 -0.22 -6.61
C HIS A 171 31.36 -1.46 -6.37
#